data_AF-A0A5F9D5P2-F1
#
_entry.id   AF-A0A5F9D5P2-F1
#
_cell.length_a   1.000
_cell.length_b   1.000
_cell.length_c   1.000
_cell.angle_alpha   90.00
_cell.angle_beta   90.00
_cell.angle_gamma   90.00
#
_symmetry.space_group_name_H-M   'P 1'
#
loop_
_entity.id
_entity.type
_entity.pdbx_description
1 polymer ?
#
loop_
_entity_poly.entity_id
_entity_poly.type
_entity_poly.pdbx_seq_one_letter_code
_entity_poly.pdbx_strand_id
1 'polypeptide(L)'
;MFRLFLLGIFIVLFIGEKKGWIRFCNECDHFDGVKCHGGMKSCWKFNFSSNNRSCATSHYYYSHRLSGTYLFRYTILSCDPCEEGMQQLYHDLLRETHCCTDRDKCNDGKNNLEVSKLVSEKLDTY
;
A
#
# COMPACT_ATOMS: atom_id res chain seq x y z
N MET A 1 41.99 -23.90 -1.22
CA MET A 1 41.52 -23.32 -2.50
C MET A 1 40.00 -23.39 -2.70
N PHE A 2 39.28 -24.36 -2.12
CA PHE A 2 37.81 -24.46 -2.20
C PHE A 2 37.01 -23.29 -1.57
N ARG A 3 37.55 -22.61 -0.55
CA ARG A 3 36.87 -21.48 0.12
C ARG A 3 36.67 -20.25 -0.77
N LEU A 4 37.60 -19.99 -1.69
CA LEU A 4 37.50 -18.85 -2.61
C LEU A 4 36.42 -19.07 -3.68
N PHE A 5 36.24 -20.32 -4.11
CA PHE A 5 35.15 -20.71 -5.02
C PHE A 5 33.77 -20.58 -4.38
N LEU A 6 33.62 -20.96 -3.11
CA LEU A 6 32.37 -20.78 -2.37
C LEU A 6 32.02 -19.28 -2.22
N LEU A 7 32.98 -18.44 -1.87
CA LEU A 7 32.77 -16.98 -1.80
C LEU A 7 32.39 -16.38 -3.16
N GLY A 8 32.99 -16.85 -4.26
CA GLY A 8 32.65 -16.41 -5.61
C GLY A 8 31.20 -16.74 -5.99
N ILE A 9 30.69 -17.93 -5.64
CA ILE A 9 29.29 -18.32 -5.90
C ILE A 9 28.32 -17.44 -5.09
N PHE A 10 28.61 -17.16 -3.82
CA PHE A 10 27.82 -16.23 -3.01
C PHE A 10 27.82 -14.82 -3.63
N ILE A 11 28.94 -14.31 -4.11
CA ILE A 11 29.00 -12.97 -4.69
C ILE A 11 28.19 -12.89 -6.00
N VAL A 12 28.25 -13.92 -6.85
CA VAL A 12 27.50 -13.96 -8.12
C VAL A 12 25.99 -14.11 -7.90
N LEU A 13 25.55 -14.94 -6.94
CA LEU A 13 24.13 -15.07 -6.57
C LEU A 13 23.53 -13.76 -6.05
N PHE A 14 24.32 -12.94 -5.35
CA PHE A 14 23.84 -11.68 -4.77
C PHE A 14 24.02 -10.45 -5.67
N ILE A 15 24.77 -10.55 -6.77
CA ILE A 15 25.00 -9.44 -7.72
C ILE A 15 24.06 -9.51 -8.94
N GLY A 16 23.56 -10.69 -9.32
CA GLY A 16 22.74 -10.87 -10.53
C GLY A 16 21.26 -10.46 -10.41
N GLU A 17 20.65 -10.50 -9.22
CA GLU A 17 19.19 -10.35 -9.06
C GLU A 17 18.78 -9.29 -8.02
N LYS A 18 19.45 -8.13 -7.98
CA LYS A 18 19.06 -7.03 -7.07
C LYS A 18 17.67 -6.42 -7.36
N LYS A 19 16.94 -6.90 -8.37
CA LYS A 19 15.53 -6.54 -8.61
C LYS A 19 14.65 -7.72 -8.22
N GLY A 20 14.21 -7.77 -6.96
CA GLY A 20 13.01 -8.53 -6.63
C GLY A 20 12.97 -9.26 -5.30
N TRP A 21 14.01 -9.27 -4.47
CA TRP A 21 13.98 -10.00 -3.19
C TRP A 21 13.39 -9.21 -2.03
N ILE A 22 13.59 -7.89 -2.02
CA ILE A 22 13.08 -6.99 -0.99
C ILE A 22 12.14 -6.02 -1.70
N ARG A 23 10.91 -5.91 -1.19
CA ARG A 23 9.93 -4.90 -1.61
C ARG A 23 9.91 -3.79 -0.58
N PHE A 24 9.95 -2.54 -1.05
CA PHE A 24 9.68 -1.39 -0.21
C PHE A 24 8.25 -0.89 -0.43
N CYS A 25 7.56 -0.54 0.64
CA CYS A 25 6.24 0.08 0.60
C CYS A 25 6.24 1.38 1.40
N ASN A 26 5.25 2.23 1.14
CA ASN A 26 4.94 3.34 2.03
C ASN A 26 4.24 2.82 3.28
N GLU A 27 4.52 3.46 4.40
CA GLU A 27 3.88 3.17 5.68
C GLU A 27 3.29 4.47 6.24
N CYS A 28 2.00 4.42 6.56
CA CYS A 28 1.26 5.54 7.10
C CYS A 28 0.03 5.05 7.86
N ASP A 29 -0.08 5.44 9.13
CA ASP A 29 -1.20 5.06 10.00
C ASP A 29 -2.45 5.90 9.73
N HIS A 30 -2.29 7.11 9.18
CA HIS A 30 -3.41 8.02 8.93
C HIS A 30 -3.14 8.99 7.77
N PHE A 31 -3.54 8.59 6.57
CA PHE A 31 -3.48 9.42 5.37
C PHE A 31 -4.87 10.03 5.09
N ASP A 32 -4.97 11.35 5.03
CA ASP A 32 -6.24 12.08 4.91
C ASP A 32 -6.71 12.31 3.46
N GLY A 33 -6.04 11.70 2.48
CA GLY A 33 -6.24 11.94 1.06
C GLY A 33 -5.23 12.93 0.46
N VAL A 34 -4.52 13.70 1.29
CA VAL A 34 -3.51 14.68 0.87
C VAL A 34 -2.15 14.37 1.49
N LYS A 35 -2.10 14.10 2.80
CA LYS A 35 -0.88 13.89 3.55
C LYS A 35 -1.03 12.79 4.61
N CYS A 36 0.12 12.23 4.99
CA CYS A 36 0.22 11.33 6.13
C CYS A 36 0.40 12.12 7.43
N HIS A 37 -0.57 12.05 8.34
CA HIS A 37 -0.46 12.62 9.68
C HIS A 37 0.45 11.72 10.53
N GLY A 38 1.63 12.22 10.88
CA GLY A 38 2.71 11.43 11.49
C GLY A 38 3.94 11.25 10.59
N GLY A 39 3.86 11.73 9.35
CA GLY A 39 4.95 11.66 8.38
C GLY A 39 4.96 10.33 7.63
N MET A 40 5.22 10.41 6.32
CA MET A 40 5.30 9.21 5.48
C MET A 40 6.55 8.41 5.82
N LYS A 41 6.35 7.17 6.27
CA LYS A 41 7.44 6.22 6.57
C LYS A 41 7.63 5.24 5.41
N SER A 42 8.61 4.36 5.55
CA SER A 42 8.84 3.29 4.60
C SER A 42 9.13 2.01 5.36
N CYS A 43 8.48 0.95 4.93
CA CYS A 43 8.66 -0.40 5.45
C CYS A 43 9.16 -1.30 4.31
N TRP A 44 9.70 -2.47 4.67
CA TRP A 44 10.23 -3.42 3.71
C TRP A 44 9.79 -4.84 4.04
N LYS A 45 9.73 -5.70 3.03
CA LYS A 45 9.42 -7.12 3.20
C LYS A 45 10.09 -8.02 2.19
N PHE A 46 10.29 -9.27 2.58
CA PHE A 46 10.85 -10.30 1.70
C PHE A 46 9.78 -10.80 0.72
N ASN A 47 10.15 -10.79 -0.55
CA ASN A 47 9.27 -11.15 -1.66
C ASN A 47 9.27 -12.67 -1.94
N PHE A 48 9.37 -13.50 -0.90
CA PHE A 48 9.46 -14.97 -1.04
C PHE A 48 8.08 -15.65 -1.13
N SER A 49 7.05 -15.06 -0.51
CA SER A 49 5.67 -15.57 -0.54
C SER A 49 4.75 -14.59 -1.29
N SER A 50 3.80 -15.13 -2.06
CA SER A 50 2.84 -14.33 -2.86
C SER A 50 2.08 -13.30 -2.02
N ASN A 51 1.70 -13.66 -0.79
CA ASN A 51 0.94 -12.79 0.12
C ASN A 51 1.79 -11.66 0.71
N ASN A 52 3.11 -11.81 0.69
CA ASN A 52 4.07 -10.82 1.20
C ASN A 52 4.71 -9.98 0.09
N ARG A 53 4.29 -10.15 -1.18
CA ARG A 53 4.84 -9.40 -2.32
C ARG A 53 4.23 -8.01 -2.49
N SER A 54 2.99 -7.82 -2.02
CA SER A 54 2.13 -6.68 -2.36
C SER A 54 2.08 -5.62 -1.28
N CYS A 55 2.23 -4.35 -1.63
CA CYS A 55 1.97 -3.28 -0.68
C CYS A 55 0.46 -3.09 -0.51
N ALA A 56 0.01 -2.78 0.71
CA ALA A 56 -1.40 -2.62 1.04
C ALA A 56 -1.78 -1.14 1.12
N THR A 57 -2.94 -0.82 0.57
CA THR A 57 -3.64 0.46 0.73
C THR A 57 -5.04 0.16 1.24
N SER A 58 -5.35 0.54 2.48
CA SER A 58 -6.68 0.31 3.08
C SER A 58 -7.41 1.63 3.29
N HIS A 59 -8.45 1.86 2.52
CA HIS A 59 -9.36 3.00 2.66
C HIS A 59 -10.45 2.68 3.68
N TYR A 60 -10.74 3.63 4.56
CA TYR A 60 -11.77 3.53 5.59
C TYR A 60 -12.87 4.55 5.31
N TYR A 61 -14.11 4.08 5.36
CA TYR A 61 -15.30 4.87 5.08
C TYR A 61 -16.32 4.72 6.21
N TYR A 62 -16.94 5.83 6.60
CA TYR A 62 -18.03 5.83 7.56
C TYR A 62 -19.39 5.94 6.87
N SER A 63 -20.35 5.15 7.33
CA SER A 63 -21.75 5.24 6.91
C SER A 63 -22.36 6.55 7.39
N HIS A 64 -22.87 7.35 6.45
CA HIS A 64 -23.65 8.53 6.75
C HIS A 64 -25.14 8.18 6.78
N ARG A 65 -25.70 8.13 7.99
CA ARG A 65 -27.06 7.60 8.25
C ARG A 65 -28.17 8.30 7.45
N LEU A 66 -28.04 9.60 7.17
CA LEU A 66 -29.08 10.37 6.48
C LEU A 66 -29.10 10.11 4.97
N SER A 67 -27.93 9.93 4.34
CA SER A 67 -27.83 9.69 2.90
C SER A 67 -27.73 8.20 2.54
N GLY A 68 -27.43 7.33 3.52
CA GLY A 68 -27.13 5.93 3.28
C GLY A 68 -25.82 5.69 2.52
N THR A 69 -24.99 6.72 2.34
CA THR A 69 -23.72 6.65 1.61
C THR A 69 -22.56 6.41 2.56
N TYR A 70 -21.49 5.80 2.06
CA TYR A 70 -20.22 5.70 2.76
C TYR A 70 -19.34 6.89 2.38
N LEU A 71 -18.77 7.56 3.36
CA LEU A 71 -17.91 8.73 3.14
C LEU A 71 -16.48 8.38 3.52
N PHE A 72 -15.56 8.65 2.61
CA PHE A 72 -14.13 8.50 2.85
C PHE A 72 -13.70 9.24 4.12
N ARG A 73 -12.89 8.58 4.95
CA ARG A 73 -12.36 9.16 6.18
C ARG A 73 -10.84 9.23 6.20
N TYR A 74 -10.17 8.10 5.98
CA TYR A 74 -8.72 8.02 5.97
C TYR A 74 -8.24 6.75 5.27
N THR A 75 -6.95 6.71 4.97
CA THR A 75 -6.26 5.58 4.38
C THR A 75 -5.12 5.13 5.31
N ILE A 76 -4.94 3.82 5.42
CA ILE A 76 -3.74 3.20 6.00
C ILE A 76 -2.89 2.64 4.85
N LEU A 77 -1.59 2.92 4.88
CA LEU A 77 -0.59 2.37 3.98
C LEU A 77 0.28 1.42 4.78
N SER A 78 0.43 0.17 4.37
CA SER A 78 1.23 -0.78 5.14
C SER A 78 1.97 -1.82 4.31
N CYS A 79 2.93 -2.48 4.97
CA CYS A 79 3.62 -3.66 4.47
C CYS A 79 2.95 -4.97 4.90
N ASP A 80 1.76 -4.93 5.49
CA ASP A 80 1.10 -6.15 5.97
C ASP A 80 0.76 -7.10 4.81
N PRO A 81 0.51 -8.39 5.10
CA PRO A 81 -0.10 -9.29 4.13
C PRO A 81 -1.36 -8.64 3.56
N CYS A 82 -1.42 -8.52 2.24
CA CYS A 82 -2.48 -7.75 1.61
C CYS A 82 -3.68 -8.66 1.30
N GLU A 83 -4.80 -8.39 1.96
CA GLU A 83 -6.09 -9.03 1.73
C GLU A 83 -6.97 -8.09 0.90
N GLU A 84 -6.97 -8.28 -0.42
CA GLU A 84 -7.72 -7.43 -1.34
C GLU A 84 -9.23 -7.59 -1.19
N GLY A 85 -9.96 -6.48 -1.24
CA GLY A 85 -11.42 -6.48 -1.25
C GLY A 85 -12.04 -5.54 -0.23
N MET A 86 -13.37 -5.65 -0.10
CA MET A 86 -14.16 -4.85 0.83
C MET A 86 -14.60 -5.68 2.04
N GLN A 87 -14.49 -5.10 3.23
CA GLN A 87 -14.88 -5.71 4.48
C GLN A 87 -15.63 -4.72 5.37
N GLN A 88 -16.82 -5.11 5.80
CA GLN A 88 -17.54 -4.41 6.85
C GLN A 88 -16.89 -4.73 8.21
N LEU A 89 -16.27 -3.75 8.85
CA LEU A 89 -15.62 -3.92 10.15
C LEU A 89 -16.61 -3.71 11.31
N TYR A 90 -17.47 -2.70 11.18
CA TYR A 90 -18.55 -2.38 12.11
C TYR A 90 -19.79 -1.96 11.34
N HIS A 91 -20.94 -1.81 12.01
CA HIS A 91 -22.19 -1.37 11.40
C HIS A 91 -22.09 -0.06 10.60
N ASP A 92 -21.13 0.80 10.94
CA ASP A 92 -20.88 2.10 10.33
C ASP A 92 -19.50 2.23 9.69
N LEU A 93 -18.62 1.24 9.79
CA LEU A 93 -17.24 1.30 9.27
C LEU A 93 -17.00 0.24 8.20
N LEU A 94 -16.71 0.70 6.99
CA LEU A 94 -16.32 -0.10 5.84
C LEU A 94 -14.83 0.09 5.55
N ARG A 95 -14.13 -1.00 5.25
CA ARG A 95 -12.74 -0.99 4.79
C ARG A 95 -12.66 -1.55 3.38
N GLU A 96 -11.97 -0.85 2.49
CA GLU A 96 -11.61 -1.32 1.16
C GLU A 96 -10.10 -1.40 1.06
N THR A 97 -9.56 -2.57 0.75
CA THR A 97 -8.12 -2.79 0.62
C THR A 97 -7.75 -3.06 -0.83
N HIS A 98 -6.76 -2.33 -1.33
CA HIS A 98 -6.13 -2.52 -2.63
C HIS A 98 -4.69 -2.98 -2.48
N CYS A 99 -4.30 -3.92 -3.33
CA CYS A 99 -2.98 -4.53 -3.32
C CYS A 99 -2.20 -4.16 -4.59
N CYS A 100 -0.95 -3.73 -4.45
CA CYS A 100 -0.11 -3.39 -5.60
C CYS A 100 1.26 -4.08 -5.55
N THR A 101 1.77 -4.45 -6.72
CA THR A 101 3.06 -5.17 -6.88
C THR A 101 3.88 -4.66 -8.07
N ASP A 102 3.43 -3.61 -8.75
CA ASP A 102 4.03 -3.06 -9.96
C ASP A 102 5.41 -2.46 -9.69
N ARG A 103 5.57 -1.73 -8.58
CA ARG A 103 6.83 -1.05 -8.21
C ARG A 103 6.97 -0.87 -6.70
N ASP A 104 8.18 -0.54 -6.26
CA ASP A 104 8.39 -0.12 -4.87
C ASP A 104 7.56 1.14 -4.57
N LYS A 105 7.01 1.21 -3.36
CA LYS A 105 6.17 2.32 -2.88
C LYS A 105 4.96 2.61 -3.77
N CYS A 106 4.38 1.55 -4.35
CA CYS A 106 3.18 1.67 -5.19
C CYS A 106 1.92 2.08 -4.40
N ASN A 107 1.88 1.87 -3.09
CA ASN A 107 0.78 2.24 -2.21
C ASN A 107 0.89 3.71 -1.79
N ASP A 108 0.48 4.65 -2.64
CA ASP A 108 0.58 6.09 -2.37
C ASP A 108 -0.67 6.71 -1.70
N GLY A 109 -1.74 5.93 -1.57
CA GLY A 109 -3.00 6.34 -0.94
C GLY A 109 -3.90 7.22 -1.81
N LYS A 110 -3.51 7.50 -3.05
CA LYS A 110 -4.25 8.35 -4.00
C LYS A 110 -5.16 7.57 -4.95
N ASN A 111 -5.03 6.26 -4.95
CA ASN A 111 -5.82 5.27 -5.68
C ASN A 111 -7.29 5.14 -5.22
N ASN A 112 -7.81 6.12 -4.45
CA ASN A 112 -9.21 6.15 -4.05
C ASN A 112 -10.08 6.76 -5.17
N LEU A 113 -11.04 5.96 -5.66
CA LEU A 113 -11.97 6.35 -6.74
C LEU A 113 -12.92 7.50 -6.34
N GLU A 114 -13.30 7.62 -5.07
CA GLU A 114 -14.14 8.74 -4.58
C GLU A 114 -13.34 10.04 -4.45
N VAL A 115 -12.14 9.99 -3.88
CA VAL A 115 -11.26 11.17 -3.81
C VAL A 115 -10.90 11.66 -5.21
N SER A 116 -10.66 10.73 -6.15
CA SER A 116 -10.40 11.09 -7.55
C SER A 116 -11.54 11.90 -8.17
N LYS A 117 -12.80 11.56 -7.90
CA LYS A 117 -13.96 12.35 -8.38
C LYS A 117 -14.00 13.75 -7.76
N LEU A 118 -13.82 13.86 -6.44
CA LEU A 118 -13.82 15.14 -5.74
C LEU A 118 -12.66 16.05 -6.15
N VAL A 119 -11.49 15.49 -6.45
CA VAL A 119 -10.32 16.23 -6.93
C VAL A 119 -10.49 16.65 -8.39
N SER A 120 -11.03 15.79 -9.25
CA SER A 120 -11.34 16.16 -10.64
C SER A 120 -12.35 17.30 -10.73
N GLU A 121 -13.43 17.26 -9.95
CA GLU A 121 -14.40 18.37 -9.90
C GLU A 121 -13.77 19.71 -9.48
N LYS A 122 -12.76 19.67 -8.60
CA LYS A 122 -12.00 20.86 -8.19
C LYS A 122 -11.01 21.38 -9.25
N LEU A 123 -10.57 20.52 -10.17
CA LEU A 123 -9.67 20.90 -11.26
C LEU A 123 -10.45 21.43 -12.47
N ASP A 124 -11.70 20.99 -12.67
CA ASP A 124 -12.58 21.46 -13.75
C ASP A 124 -13.23 22.84 -13.47
N THR A 125 -12.95 23.45 -12.32
CA THR A 125 -13.46 24.77 -11.92
C THR A 125 -12.44 25.92 -12.03
N TYR A 126 -11.29 25.70 -12.68
CA TYR A 126 -10.28 26.74 -12.95
C TYR A 126 -10.05 26.98 -14.44
#